data_AF-K6ZA35-F1
#
_entry.id   AF-K6ZA35-F1
#
_cell.length_a   1.000
_cell.length_b   1.000
_cell.length_c   1.000
_cell.angle_alpha   90.00
_cell.angle_beta   90.00
_cell.angle_gamma   90.00
#
_symmetry.space_group_name_H-M   'P 1'
#
loop_
_entity.id
_entity.type
_entity.pdbx_description
1 polymer ?
#
loop_
_entity_poly.entity_id
_entity_poly.type
_entity_poly.pdbx_seq_one_letter_code
_entity_poly.pdbx_strand_id
1 'polypeptide(L)' 'MNNDEAAKIQKLIHNVRNPLNSISLHAELGNMLLEGQTSNDALQNAFTVILQQCRECDRVLGDIRKLTTSETP' A
#
# COMPACT_ATOMS: atom_id res chain seq x y z
N MET A 1 3.56 26.77 4.57
CA MET A 1 4.26 25.64 3.93
C MET A 1 5.23 26.19 2.91
N ASN A 2 6.51 25.90 3.08
CA ASN A 2 7.47 26.14 2.00
C ASN A 2 7.31 25.06 0.92
N ASN A 3 7.90 25.28 -0.26
CA ASN A 3 7.77 24.36 -1.39
C ASN A 3 8.35 22.96 -1.09
N ASP A 4 9.38 22.90 -0.23
CA ASP A 4 10.07 21.65 0.13
C ASP A 4 9.24 20.76 1.06
N GLU A 5 8.48 21.35 1.98
CA GLU A 5 7.51 20.66 2.83
C GLU A 5 6.36 20.08 2.01
N ALA A 6 5.85 20.84 1.05
CA ALA A 6 4.80 20.38 0.15
C ALA A 6 5.28 19.18 -0.71
N ALA A 7 6.50 19.24 -1.23
CA ALA A 7 7.11 18.16 -1.99
C ALA A 7 7.33 16.89 -1.13
N LYS A 8 7.76 17.05 0.13
CA LYS A 8 7.89 15.92 1.07
C LYS A 8 6.54 15.25 1.32
N ILE A 9 5.50 16.04 1.62
CA ILE A 9 4.14 15.53 1.85
C ILE A 9 3.62 14.78 0.61
N GLN A 10 3.80 15.34 -0.59
CA GLN A 10 3.40 14.67 -1.83
C GLN A 10 4.10 13.32 -2.01
N LYS A 11 5.39 13.25 -1.70
CA LYS A 11 6.15 11.98 -1.74
C LYS A 11 5.61 10.96 -0.75
N LEU A 12 5.29 11.37 0.48
CA LEU A 12 4.71 10.48 1.49
C LEU A 12 3.33 9.94 1.06
N ILE A 13 2.47 10.82 0.54
CA ILE A 13 1.15 10.44 0.01
C ILE A 13 1.30 9.45 -1.15
N HIS A 14 2.22 9.72 -2.10
CA HIS A 14 2.48 8.83 -3.22
C HIS A 14 2.96 7.45 -2.74
N ASN A 15 3.88 7.41 -1.79
CA ASN A 15 4.42 6.16 -1.24
C ASN A 15 3.34 5.30 -0.57
N VAL A 16 2.35 5.90 0.09
CA VAL A 16 1.21 5.17 0.68
C VAL A 16 0.20 4.74 -0.38
N ARG A 17 -0.04 5.56 -1.41
CA ARG A 17 -0.99 5.23 -2.49
C ARG A 17 -0.57 4.02 -3.30
N ASN A 18 0.73 3.80 -3.51
CA ASN A 18 1.21 2.67 -4.29
C ASN A 18 0.76 1.29 -3.76
N PRO A 19 1.05 0.93 -2.49
CA PRO A 19 0.57 -0.34 -1.94
C PRO A 19 -0.95 -0.39 -1.83
N LEU A 20 -1.63 0.72 -1.51
CA LEU A 20 -3.10 0.78 -1.48
C LEU A 20 -3.72 0.45 -2.85
N ASN A 21 -3.21 1.03 -3.93
CA ASN A 21 -3.69 0.76 -5.28
C ASN A 21 -3.47 -0.71 -5.66
N SER A 22 -2.33 -1.27 -5.27
CA SER A 22 -2.04 -2.69 -5.51
C SER A 22 -3.00 -3.59 -4.75
N ILE A 23 -3.35 -3.26 -3.49
CA ILE A 23 -4.37 -3.98 -2.71
C ILE A 23 -5.73 -3.94 -3.43
N SER A 24 -6.19 -2.76 -3.84
CA SER A 24 -7.47 -2.61 -4.54
C SER A 24 -7.52 -3.44 -5.82
N LEU A 25 -6.47 -3.35 -6.65
CA LEU A 25 -6.37 -4.12 -7.89
C LEU A 25 -6.43 -5.64 -7.65
N HIS A 26 -5.69 -6.14 -6.65
CA HIS A 26 -5.66 -7.59 -6.38
C HIS A 26 -6.94 -8.08 -5.71
N ALA A 27 -7.64 -7.21 -4.96
CA ALA A 27 -8.96 -7.54 -4.42
C ALA A 27 -10.01 -7.64 -5.53
N GLU A 28 -10.01 -6.69 -6.48
CA GLU A 28 -10.87 -6.75 -7.67
C GLU A 28 -10.56 -7.97 -8.53
N LEU A 29 -9.27 -8.27 -8.74
CA LEU A 29 -8.84 -9.49 -9.41
C LEU A 29 -9.34 -10.75 -8.69
N GLY A 30 -9.24 -10.80 -7.36
CA GLY A 30 -9.75 -11.90 -6.55
C GLY A 30 -11.25 -12.13 -6.75
N ASN A 31 -12.05 -11.07 -6.82
CA ASN A 31 -13.49 -11.18 -7.12
C ASN A 31 -13.73 -11.77 -8.52
N MET A 32 -13.03 -11.28 -9.55
CA MET A 32 -13.16 -11.82 -10.92
C MET A 32 -12.74 -13.29 -11.01
N LEU A 33 -11.69 -13.69 -10.28
CA LEU A 33 -11.20 -15.07 -10.22
C LEU A 33 -12.23 -16.03 -9.59
N LEU A 34 -12.97 -15.57 -8.56
CA LEU A 34 -14.04 -16.34 -7.93
C LEU A 34 -15.24 -16.56 -8.88
N GLU A 35 -15.59 -15.55 -9.69
CA GLU A 35 -16.69 -15.64 -10.64
C GLU A 35 -16.38 -16.57 -11.83
N GLY A 36 -15.11 -16.64 -12.25
CA GLY A 36 -14.67 -17.32 -13.47
C GLY A 36 -14.32 -18.81 -13.36
N GLN A 37 -14.54 -19.48 -12.21
CA GLN A 37 -14.06 -20.85 -11.93
C GLN A 37 -12.56 -21.03 -12.22
N THR A 38 -11.73 -20.14 -11.71
CA THR A 38 -10.26 -20.22 -11.88
C THR A 38 -9.60 -21.14 -10.85
N SER A 39 -8.32 -21.48 -11.07
CA SER A 39 -7.56 -22.33 -10.15
C SER A 39 -7.31 -21.62 -8.81
N ASN A 40 -7.34 -22.41 -7.73
CA ASN A 40 -7.05 -21.93 -6.37
C ASN A 40 -5.69 -21.19 -6.28
N ASP A 41 -4.73 -21.54 -7.12
CA ASP A 41 -3.40 -20.93 -7.16
C ASP A 41 -3.45 -19.44 -7.53
N ALA A 42 -4.32 -19.05 -8.48
CA ALA A 42 -4.46 -17.66 -8.88
C ALA A 42 -5.05 -16.81 -7.75
N LEU A 43 -6.04 -17.36 -7.04
CA LEU A 43 -6.66 -16.72 -5.89
C LEU A 43 -5.67 -16.60 -4.72
N GLN A 44 -4.89 -17.66 -4.46
CA GLN A 44 -3.84 -17.66 -3.45
C GLN A 44 -2.74 -16.63 -3.76
N ASN A 45 -2.38 -16.46 -5.04
CA ASN A 45 -1.45 -15.42 -5.46
C ASN A 45 -2.01 -14.02 -5.20
N ALA A 46 -3.28 -13.77 -5.55
CA ALA A 46 -3.93 -12.47 -5.29
C ALA A 46 -3.89 -12.12 -3.79
N PHE A 47 -4.25 -13.07 -2.91
CA PHE A 47 -4.16 -12.86 -1.46
C PHE A 47 -2.73 -12.67 -0.96
N THR A 48 -1.76 -13.40 -1.52
CA THR A 48 -0.34 -13.26 -1.17
C THR A 48 0.15 -11.84 -1.45
N VAL A 49 -0.21 -11.28 -2.62
CA VAL A 49 0.15 -9.90 -2.96
C VAL A 49 -0.54 -8.92 -2.02
N ILE A 50 -1.85 -9.08 -1.74
CA ILE A 50 -2.56 -8.22 -0.79
C ILE A 50 -1.83 -8.18 0.57
N LEU A 51 -1.48 -9.34 1.12
CA LEU A 51 -0.77 -9.41 2.40
C LEU A 51 0.60 -8.74 2.35
N GLN A 52 1.34 -8.91 1.25
CA GLN A 52 2.62 -8.23 1.06
C GLN A 52 2.45 -6.71 1.01
N GLN A 53 1.44 -6.20 0.31
CA GLN A 53 1.18 -4.77 0.19
C GLN A 53 0.67 -4.17 1.50
N CYS A 54 -0.09 -4.91 2.31
CA CYS A 54 -0.45 -4.49 3.66
C CYS A 54 0.79 -4.29 4.55
N ARG A 55 1.78 -5.19 4.45
CA ARG A 55 3.05 -5.04 5.18
C ARG A 55 3.85 -3.83 4.67
N GLU A 56 3.81 -3.56 3.38
CA GLU A 56 4.44 -2.37 2.80
C GLU A 56 3.75 -1.08 3.24
N CYS A 57 2.40 -1.05 3.32
CA CYS A 57 1.67 0.06 3.93
C CYS A 57 2.15 0.33 5.35
N ASP A 58 2.25 -0.70 6.20
CA ASP A 58 2.72 -0.57 7.58
C ASP A 58 4.16 -0.03 7.64
N ARG A 59 5.04 -0.52 6.76
CA ARG A 59 6.43 -0.02 6.64
C ARG A 59 6.47 1.47 6.28
N VAL A 60 5.72 1.89 5.26
CA VAL A 60 5.66 3.29 4.81
C VAL A 60 5.06 4.19 5.88
N LEU A 61 3.99 3.76 6.55
CA LEU A 61 3.41 4.49 7.67
C LEU A 61 4.37 4.59 8.86
N GLY A 62 5.15 3.54 9.13
CA GLY A 62 6.21 3.55 10.12
C GLY A 62 7.30 4.58 9.80
N ASP A 63 7.68 4.71 8.53
CA ASP A 63 8.64 5.73 8.09
C ASP A 63 8.08 7.15 8.21
N ILE A 64 6.79 7.34 7.89
CA ILE A 64 6.08 8.62 8.13
C ILE A 64 6.09 8.97 9.62
N ARG A 65 5.78 8.00 10.49
CA ARG A 65 5.75 8.22 11.95
C ARG A 65 7.10 8.67 12.47
N LYS A 66 8.21 8.07 12.01
CA LYS A 66 9.57 8.46 12.41
C LYS A 66 9.86 9.93 12.10
N LEU A 67 9.41 10.40 10.93
CA LEU A 67 9.56 11.81 10.52
C LEU A 67 8.79 12.77 11.44
N THR A 68 7.65 12.34 11.99
CA THR A 68 6.85 13.15 12.92
C THR A 68 7.34 13.11 14.37
N THR A 69 8.06 12.06 14.78
CA THR A 69 8.54 11.89 16.17
C THR A 69 9.94 12.44 16.41
N SER A 70 10.71 12.75 15.36
CA SER A 70 12.04 13.37 15.45
C SER A 70 12.02 14.87 15.79
N GLU A 71 10.86 15.44 16.17
CA GLU A 71 10.68 16.85 16.56
C GLU A 71 10.34 17.04 18.05
N THR A 72 10.96 16.28 18.96
CA THR A 72 10.88 16.57 20.40
C THR A 72 12.28 16.68 21.01
N PRO A 73 12.72 17.89 21.44
CA PRO A 73 13.86 18.06 22.36
C PRO A 73 13.63 17.34 23.69
#